data_AF-A0A9E6AYT0-F1
#
_entry.id   AF-A0A9E6AYT0-F1
#
_cell.length_a   1.000
_cell.length_b   1.000
_cell.length_c   1.000
_cell.angle_alpha   90.00
_cell.angle_beta   90.00
_cell.angle_gamma   90.00
#
_symmetry.space_group_name_H-M   'P 1'
#
loop_
_entity.id
_entity.type
_entity.pdbx_description
1 polymer ?
#
loop_
_entity_poly.entity_id
_entity_poly.type
_entity_poly.pdbx_seq_one_letter_code
_entity_poly.pdbx_strand_id
1 'polypeptide(L)'
;GFFDEPQMRVDGPPFDTATAMKAATDTDTLAWYKGDKTPGGERDSYKIYASKNSVLKVGTRADEEPMRDFMKYMSVMVAESFDPNSAESNAHYGALKTLVTSGLSDTNDKTSILELSTELGYKEKHLENLKTRNSSRVNMSENILSDVEDANIYEVSAKLLSYKTQLEMSYKTTAILSQVHLINFI
;
A
#
# COMPACT_ATOMS: atom_id res chain seq x y z
N GLY A 1 -19.81 16.59 -5.95
CA GLY A 1 -20.05 15.28 -5.32
C GLY A 1 -20.47 15.45 -3.87
N PHE A 2 -21.10 14.43 -3.27
CA PHE A 2 -21.49 14.42 -1.84
C PHE A 2 -20.28 14.50 -0.86
N PHE A 3 -19.07 14.23 -1.36
CA PHE A 3 -17.80 14.32 -0.62
C PHE A 3 -16.85 15.39 -1.18
N ASP A 4 -17.31 16.20 -2.13
CA ASP A 4 -16.51 17.32 -2.64
C ASP A 4 -16.47 18.43 -1.58
N GLU A 5 -15.54 19.37 -1.73
CA GLU A 5 -15.48 20.55 -0.89
C GLU A 5 -15.59 21.84 -1.74
N PRO A 6 -16.66 22.64 -1.57
CA PRO A 6 -17.86 22.34 -0.77
C PRO A 6 -18.70 21.22 -1.40
N GLN A 7 -19.45 20.49 -0.57
CA GLN A 7 -20.30 19.39 -1.03
C GLN A 7 -21.32 19.93 -2.02
N MET A 8 -21.61 19.20 -3.08
CA MET A 8 -22.59 19.65 -4.09
C MET A 8 -23.96 19.03 -3.80
N ARG A 9 -25.01 19.85 -3.87
CA ARG A 9 -26.40 19.44 -3.71
C ARG A 9 -27.20 19.78 -4.95
N VAL A 10 -28.33 19.12 -5.13
CA VAL A 10 -29.32 19.49 -6.15
C VAL A 10 -29.85 20.89 -5.85
N ASP A 11 -29.90 21.74 -6.88
CA ASP A 11 -30.35 23.13 -6.76
C ASP A 11 -31.89 23.21 -6.74
N GLY A 12 -32.45 23.30 -5.53
CA GLY A 12 -33.89 23.47 -5.28
C GLY A 12 -34.17 23.99 -3.86
N PRO A 13 -35.44 24.15 -3.46
CA PRO A 13 -36.67 23.80 -4.19
C PRO A 13 -37.03 24.74 -5.36
N PRO A 14 -37.85 24.27 -6.33
CA PRO A 14 -38.47 22.95 -6.41
C PRO A 14 -37.53 21.87 -6.99
N PHE A 15 -37.44 20.70 -6.34
CA PHE A 15 -36.45 19.65 -6.65
C PHE A 15 -36.82 18.76 -7.84
N ASP A 16 -38.10 18.69 -8.20
CA ASP A 16 -38.65 17.91 -9.30
C ASP A 16 -38.30 18.46 -10.70
N THR A 17 -37.91 19.74 -10.77
CA THR A 17 -37.49 20.44 -12.00
C THR A 17 -36.02 20.87 -11.95
N ALA A 18 -35.32 20.51 -10.88
CA ALA A 18 -33.94 20.88 -10.68
C ALA A 18 -33.02 20.19 -11.70
N THR A 19 -32.28 20.99 -12.46
CA THR A 19 -31.27 20.51 -13.43
C THR A 19 -29.86 20.96 -13.09
N ALA A 20 -29.70 21.81 -12.08
CA ALA A 20 -28.43 22.35 -11.63
C ALA A 20 -28.00 21.80 -10.26
N MET A 21 -26.72 21.99 -9.94
CA MET A 21 -26.18 21.75 -8.59
C MET A 21 -25.73 23.06 -7.97
N LYS A 22 -25.91 23.18 -6.65
CA LYS A 22 -25.39 24.29 -5.83
C LYS A 22 -24.41 23.78 -4.79
N ALA A 23 -23.47 24.63 -4.39
CA ALA A 23 -22.61 24.37 -3.25
C ALA A 23 -23.45 24.32 -1.95
N ALA A 24 -23.18 23.33 -1.12
CA ALA A 24 -23.73 23.20 0.21
C ALA A 24 -23.13 24.23 1.17
N THR A 25 -23.88 24.50 2.24
CA THR A 25 -23.51 25.32 3.38
C THR A 25 -23.74 24.52 4.67
N ASP A 26 -23.16 24.99 5.78
CA ASP A 26 -23.29 24.31 7.08
C ASP A 26 -24.73 24.27 7.62
N THR A 27 -25.65 25.08 7.05
CA THR A 27 -27.06 25.13 7.46
C THR A 27 -27.96 24.18 6.68
N ASP A 28 -27.53 23.74 5.49
CA ASP A 28 -28.33 22.89 4.60
C ASP A 28 -27.66 21.54 4.27
N THR A 29 -26.43 21.29 4.73
CA THR A 29 -25.82 19.96 4.75
C THR A 29 -24.86 19.77 5.92
N LEU A 30 -24.98 18.61 6.58
CA LEU A 30 -24.03 18.18 7.58
C LEU A 30 -22.84 17.47 6.91
N ALA A 31 -21.67 18.11 6.95
CA ALA A 31 -20.41 17.47 6.59
C ALA A 31 -20.00 16.46 7.68
N TRP A 32 -20.37 15.19 7.49
CA TRP A 32 -20.17 14.11 8.46
C TRP A 32 -18.73 13.54 8.46
N TYR A 33 -17.97 13.73 7.39
CA TYR A 33 -16.55 13.38 7.31
C TYR A 33 -15.74 14.59 6.85
N LYS A 34 -14.77 15.00 7.68
CA LYS A 34 -13.81 16.08 7.38
C LYS A 34 -12.37 15.56 7.30
N GLY A 35 -12.19 14.23 7.21
CA GLY A 35 -10.98 13.51 7.61
C GLY A 35 -9.73 13.74 6.75
N ASP A 36 -9.01 12.67 6.39
CA ASP A 36 -7.68 12.80 5.79
C ASP A 36 -7.73 13.31 4.34
N LYS A 37 -7.22 14.52 4.13
CA LYS A 37 -7.17 15.21 2.83
C LYS A 37 -5.77 15.18 2.18
N THR A 38 -4.89 14.30 2.65
CA THR A 38 -3.51 14.25 2.15
C THR A 38 -3.52 14.08 0.62
N PRO A 39 -2.86 14.97 -0.15
CA PRO A 39 -2.81 14.83 -1.60
C PRO A 39 -2.20 13.49 -2.02
N GLY A 40 -2.75 12.88 -3.08
CA GLY A 40 -2.34 11.57 -3.59
C GLY A 40 -3.42 10.50 -3.40
N GLY A 41 -3.08 9.25 -3.72
CA GLY A 41 -4.00 8.14 -3.58
C GLY A 41 -4.36 7.86 -2.12
N GLU A 42 -5.48 7.19 -1.88
CA GLU A 42 -6.00 6.92 -0.53
C GLU A 42 -5.02 6.06 0.28
N ARG A 43 -4.24 5.22 -0.40
CA ARG A 43 -3.17 4.40 0.18
C ARG A 43 -1.95 5.21 0.65
N ASP A 44 -1.76 6.43 0.13
CA ASP A 44 -0.58 7.25 0.43
C ASP A 44 -0.60 7.89 1.81
N SER A 45 -1.74 7.87 2.51
CA SER A 45 -1.90 8.45 3.84
C SER A 45 -1.01 7.79 4.90
N TYR A 46 -0.63 6.53 4.71
CA TYR A 46 0.29 5.83 5.59
C TYR A 46 1.25 4.90 4.83
N LYS A 47 2.54 5.00 5.16
CA LYS A 47 3.63 4.29 4.49
C LYS A 47 4.46 3.50 5.50
N ILE A 48 4.69 2.23 5.21
CA ILE A 48 5.55 1.34 5.99
C ILE A 48 6.85 1.12 5.23
N TYR A 49 7.97 1.43 5.87
CA TYR A 49 9.31 1.19 5.35
C TYR A 49 9.78 -0.20 5.80
N ALA A 50 9.55 -1.20 4.95
CA ALA A 50 9.89 -2.58 5.28
C ALA A 50 11.35 -2.94 4.94
N SER A 51 12.02 -2.17 4.08
CA SER A 51 13.46 -2.26 3.82
C SER A 51 13.99 -0.97 3.18
N LYS A 52 15.31 -0.86 2.98
CA LYS A 52 15.96 0.28 2.30
C LYS A 52 15.31 0.64 0.96
N ASN A 53 14.78 -0.36 0.24
CA ASN A 53 14.15 -0.19 -1.08
C ASN A 53 12.69 -0.71 -1.11
N SER A 54 12.05 -0.91 0.05
CA SER A 54 10.67 -1.43 0.09
C SER A 54 9.81 -0.52 0.95
N VAL A 55 8.97 0.26 0.28
CA VAL A 55 7.95 1.10 0.91
C VAL A 55 6.59 0.55 0.50
N LEU A 56 5.78 0.18 1.49
CA LEU A 56 4.41 -0.26 1.27
C LEU A 56 3.44 0.84 1.69
N LYS A 57 2.50 1.19 0.81
CA LYS A 57 1.43 2.14 1.05
C LYS A 57 0.20 1.38 1.56
N VAL A 58 -0.19 1.59 2.81
CA VAL A 58 -1.27 0.86 3.49
C VAL A 58 -2.32 1.78 4.11
N GLY A 59 -2.29 3.07 3.75
CA GLY A 59 -3.31 4.01 4.16
C GLY A 59 -4.71 3.58 3.77
N THR A 60 -5.70 3.91 4.58
CA THR A 60 -7.11 3.77 4.23
C THR A 60 -7.83 5.05 4.56
N ARG A 61 -8.89 5.36 3.82
CA ARG A 61 -9.75 6.50 4.11
C ARG A 61 -11.22 6.09 4.12
N ALA A 62 -11.99 6.77 4.95
CA ALA A 62 -13.43 6.50 5.07
C ALA A 62 -14.22 7.03 3.86
N ASP A 63 -13.65 7.96 3.11
CA ASP A 63 -14.20 8.54 1.89
C ASP A 63 -13.68 7.85 0.62
N GLU A 64 -13.17 6.62 0.70
CA GLU A 64 -12.86 5.81 -0.48
C GLU A 64 -14.12 5.51 -1.30
N GLU A 65 -13.99 5.48 -2.63
CA GLU A 65 -15.12 5.30 -3.56
C GLU A 65 -16.12 4.19 -3.18
N PRO A 66 -15.69 2.98 -2.79
CA PRO A 66 -16.62 1.90 -2.46
C PRO A 66 -17.48 2.24 -1.23
N MET A 67 -16.90 2.90 -0.23
CA MET A 67 -17.60 3.33 0.98
C MET A 67 -18.56 4.49 0.70
N ARG A 68 -18.12 5.43 -0.15
CA ARG A 68 -18.94 6.54 -0.60
C ARG A 68 -20.18 6.05 -1.35
N ASP A 69 -19.99 5.13 -2.28
CA ASP A 69 -21.06 4.62 -3.12
C ASP A 69 -22.04 3.78 -2.31
N PHE A 70 -21.54 2.94 -1.39
CA PHE A 70 -22.39 2.23 -0.43
C PHE A 70 -23.29 3.20 0.34
N MET A 71 -22.73 4.26 0.91
CA MET A 71 -23.54 5.21 1.67
C MET A 71 -24.52 6.01 0.81
N LYS A 72 -24.16 6.37 -0.43
CA LYS A 72 -25.09 7.02 -1.36
C LYS A 72 -26.30 6.13 -1.63
N TYR A 73 -26.10 4.86 -1.97
CA TYR A 73 -27.22 3.96 -2.28
C TYR A 73 -28.12 3.72 -1.07
N MET A 74 -27.54 3.56 0.12
CA MET A 74 -28.32 3.45 1.37
C MET A 74 -29.10 4.74 1.67
N SER A 75 -28.50 5.91 1.44
CA SER A 75 -29.16 7.20 1.68
C SER A 75 -30.34 7.42 0.74
N VAL A 76 -30.21 7.06 -0.54
CA VAL A 76 -31.33 7.14 -1.50
C VAL A 76 -32.47 6.22 -1.06
N MET A 77 -32.17 5.02 -0.56
CA MET A 77 -33.20 4.10 -0.09
C MET A 77 -33.95 4.61 1.15
N VAL A 78 -33.26 5.31 2.05
CA VAL A 78 -33.87 5.87 3.28
C VAL A 78 -34.60 7.19 3.04
N ALA A 79 -34.18 7.97 2.04
CA ALA A 79 -34.80 9.26 1.72
C ALA A 79 -36.20 9.12 1.09
N GLU A 80 -36.50 7.96 0.50
CA GLU A 80 -37.75 7.71 -0.22
C GLU A 80 -38.79 6.97 0.64
N SER A 81 -40.04 7.37 0.53
CA SER A 81 -41.19 6.69 1.17
C SER A 81 -42.17 6.19 0.12
N PHE A 82 -42.71 4.98 0.31
CA PHE A 82 -43.55 4.31 -0.68
C PHE A 82 -44.94 4.01 -0.11
N ASP A 83 -45.98 4.33 -0.88
CA ASP A 83 -47.34 3.83 -0.64
C ASP A 83 -47.50 2.44 -1.28
N PRO A 84 -47.77 1.38 -0.50
CA PRO A 84 -47.94 0.03 -1.05
C PRO A 84 -49.18 -0.13 -1.94
N ASN A 85 -50.16 0.78 -1.86
CA ASN A 85 -51.41 0.69 -2.61
C ASN A 85 -51.35 1.40 -3.98
N SER A 86 -50.31 2.20 -4.26
CA SER A 86 -50.13 2.87 -5.55
C SER A 86 -49.30 2.02 -6.50
N ALA A 87 -49.79 1.84 -7.73
CA ALA A 87 -49.07 1.13 -8.78
C ALA A 87 -47.79 1.87 -9.19
N GLU A 88 -47.83 3.20 -9.23
CA GLU A 88 -46.70 4.07 -9.55
C GLU A 88 -45.62 4.01 -8.48
N SER A 89 -46.01 4.06 -7.20
CA SER A 89 -45.12 3.90 -6.05
C SER A 89 -44.42 2.52 -6.07
N ASN A 90 -45.16 1.46 -6.38
CA ASN A 90 -44.60 0.12 -6.53
C ASN A 90 -43.61 0.01 -7.70
N ALA A 91 -43.90 0.67 -8.84
CA ALA A 91 -42.99 0.73 -9.97
C ALA A 91 -41.70 1.50 -9.63
N HIS A 92 -41.83 2.63 -8.93
CA HIS A 92 -40.69 3.43 -8.46
C HIS A 92 -39.82 2.63 -7.49
N TYR A 93 -40.43 1.91 -6.53
CA TYR A 93 -39.71 1.03 -5.62
C TYR A 93 -38.93 -0.06 -6.36
N GLY A 94 -39.55 -0.69 -7.37
CA GLY A 94 -38.90 -1.69 -8.21
C GLY A 94 -37.67 -1.12 -8.94
N ALA A 95 -37.80 0.07 -9.54
CA ALA A 95 -36.70 0.76 -10.20
C ALA A 95 -35.57 1.11 -9.23
N LEU A 96 -35.90 1.64 -8.05
CA LEU A 96 -34.92 1.98 -7.02
C LEU A 96 -34.16 0.75 -6.52
N LYS A 97 -34.87 -0.37 -6.32
CA LYS A 97 -34.24 -1.64 -5.94
C LYS A 97 -33.24 -2.11 -7.00
N THR A 98 -33.59 -2.03 -8.28
CA THR A 98 -32.67 -2.39 -9.38
C THR A 98 -31.47 -1.45 -9.41
N LEU A 99 -31.67 -0.15 -9.22
CA LEU A 99 -30.58 0.84 -9.16
C LEU A 99 -29.61 0.54 -8.02
N VAL A 100 -30.11 0.31 -6.80
CA VAL A 100 -29.28 0.02 -5.63
C VAL A 100 -28.54 -1.30 -5.80
N THR A 101 -29.23 -2.36 -6.23
CA THR A 101 -28.62 -3.69 -6.39
C THR A 101 -27.56 -3.71 -7.49
N SER A 102 -27.80 -3.04 -8.63
CA SER A 102 -26.79 -2.88 -9.68
C SER A 102 -25.65 -1.97 -9.24
N GLY A 103 -25.96 -0.90 -8.51
CA GLY A 103 -24.98 0.03 -8.01
C GLY A 103 -23.98 -0.56 -7.02
N LEU A 104 -24.42 -1.55 -6.24
CA LEU A 104 -23.63 -2.27 -5.25
C LEU A 104 -23.04 -3.59 -5.77
N SER A 105 -23.37 -4.02 -6.99
CA SER A 105 -22.84 -5.26 -7.54
C SER A 105 -21.42 -5.08 -8.09
N ASP A 106 -20.59 -6.11 -7.91
CA ASP A 106 -19.21 -6.19 -8.44
C ASP A 106 -19.12 -6.18 -9.98
N THR A 107 -20.26 -6.14 -10.68
CA THR A 107 -20.35 -6.24 -12.15
C THR A 107 -20.05 -4.92 -12.88
N ASN A 108 -19.84 -3.82 -12.16
CA ASN A 108 -19.80 -2.47 -12.73
C ASN A 108 -18.38 -1.90 -12.92
N ASP A 109 -17.34 -2.74 -13.01
CA ASP A 109 -15.92 -2.33 -13.11
C ASP A 109 -15.46 -1.35 -11.99
N LYS A 110 -16.25 -1.26 -10.93
CA LYS A 110 -15.97 -0.43 -9.76
C LYS A 110 -15.30 -1.26 -8.70
N THR A 111 -14.30 -0.68 -8.05
CA THR A 111 -13.71 -1.27 -6.86
C THR A 111 -14.78 -1.44 -5.80
N SER A 112 -14.96 -2.66 -5.31
CA SER A 112 -15.92 -2.95 -4.26
C SER A 112 -15.27 -2.95 -2.88
N ILE A 113 -16.11 -2.98 -1.84
CA ILE A 113 -15.64 -3.11 -0.46
C ILE A 113 -14.89 -4.44 -0.28
N LEU A 114 -15.33 -5.48 -0.99
CA LEU A 114 -14.65 -6.77 -0.96
C LEU A 114 -13.26 -6.66 -1.59
N GLU A 115 -13.13 -6.02 -2.75
CA GLU A 115 -11.83 -5.80 -3.40
C GLU A 115 -10.89 -4.95 -2.55
N LEU A 116 -11.41 -3.93 -1.88
CA LEU A 116 -10.66 -3.15 -0.89
C LEU A 116 -10.11 -4.05 0.23
N SER A 117 -10.95 -4.93 0.78
CA SER A 117 -10.55 -5.84 1.85
C SER A 117 -9.50 -6.87 1.38
N THR A 118 -9.60 -7.35 0.14
CA THR A 118 -8.63 -8.30 -0.42
C THR A 118 -7.30 -7.62 -0.72
N GLU A 119 -7.31 -6.38 -1.23
CA GLU A 119 -6.11 -5.57 -1.43
C GLU A 119 -5.35 -5.39 -0.11
N LEU A 120 -6.07 -5.02 0.95
CA LEU A 120 -5.48 -4.84 2.29
C LEU A 120 -4.96 -6.17 2.87
N GLY A 121 -5.71 -7.25 2.72
CA GLY A 121 -5.27 -8.58 3.16
C GLY A 121 -4.02 -9.07 2.43
N TYR A 122 -3.90 -8.80 1.12
CA TYR A 122 -2.69 -9.08 0.36
C TYR A 122 -1.49 -8.28 0.90
N LYS A 123 -1.69 -6.99 1.16
CA LYS A 123 -0.66 -6.10 1.73
C LYS A 123 -0.23 -6.54 3.12
N GLU A 124 -1.16 -6.95 3.97
CA GLU A 124 -0.88 -7.52 5.28
C GLU A 124 -0.03 -8.78 5.16
N LYS A 125 -0.41 -9.72 4.28
CA LYS A 125 0.38 -10.94 4.06
C LYS A 125 1.78 -10.64 3.52
N HIS A 126 1.89 -9.65 2.64
CA HIS A 126 3.18 -9.21 2.13
C HIS A 126 4.07 -8.65 3.24
N LEU A 127 3.53 -7.85 4.16
CA LEU A 127 4.25 -7.34 5.33
C LEU A 127 4.70 -8.47 6.26
N GLU A 128 3.86 -9.48 6.49
CA GLU A 128 4.20 -10.65 7.29
C GLU A 128 5.41 -11.39 6.69
N ASN A 129 5.40 -11.61 5.37
CA ASN A 129 6.52 -12.24 4.67
C ASN A 129 7.81 -11.40 4.77
N LEU A 130 7.71 -10.07 4.65
CA LEU A 130 8.85 -9.17 4.80
C LEU A 130 9.40 -9.18 6.23
N LYS A 131 8.52 -9.23 7.24
CA LYS A 131 8.89 -9.36 8.65
C LYS A 131 9.68 -10.65 8.89
N THR A 132 9.20 -11.78 8.39
CA THR A 132 9.89 -13.07 8.49
C THR A 132 11.26 -13.01 7.83
N ARG A 133 11.35 -12.49 6.60
CA ARG A 133 12.64 -12.35 5.89
C ARG A 133 13.63 -11.45 6.64
N ASN A 134 13.16 -10.33 7.17
CA ASN A 134 14.01 -9.42 7.93
C ASN A 134 14.49 -10.06 9.23
N SER A 135 13.64 -10.80 9.94
CA SER A 135 14.03 -11.57 11.12
C SER A 135 15.12 -12.60 10.78
N SER A 136 14.98 -13.37 9.70
CA SER A 136 16.02 -14.30 9.26
C SER A 136 17.34 -13.61 8.91
N ARG A 137 17.30 -12.41 8.33
CA ARG A 137 18.51 -11.61 8.03
C ARG A 137 19.20 -11.11 9.29
N VAL A 138 18.43 -10.70 10.30
CA VAL A 138 18.96 -10.32 11.61
C VAL A 138 19.66 -11.52 12.24
N ASN A 139 18.98 -12.67 12.34
CA ASN A 139 19.56 -13.89 12.92
C ASN A 139 20.84 -14.34 12.17
N MET A 140 20.85 -14.25 10.84
CA MET A 140 22.05 -14.58 10.06
C MET A 140 23.20 -13.59 10.33
N SER A 141 22.88 -12.30 10.49
CA SER A 141 23.86 -11.27 10.80
C SER A 141 24.42 -11.42 12.22
N GLU A 142 23.57 -11.81 13.18
CA GLU A 142 23.97 -12.17 14.55
C GLU A 142 24.88 -13.40 14.57
N ASN A 143 24.57 -14.44 13.79
CA ASN A 143 25.43 -15.61 13.68
C ASN A 143 26.80 -15.27 13.09
N ILE A 144 26.85 -14.49 12.00
CA ILE A 144 28.12 -14.05 11.41
C ILE A 144 28.91 -13.19 12.40
N LEU A 145 28.22 -12.33 13.17
CA LEU A 145 28.85 -11.52 14.20
C LEU A 145 29.45 -12.41 15.30
N SER A 146 28.68 -13.37 15.83
CA SER A 146 29.16 -14.34 16.82
C SER A 146 30.35 -15.13 16.28
N ASP A 147 30.29 -15.63 15.04
CA ASP A 147 31.39 -16.38 14.41
C ASP A 147 32.68 -15.54 14.31
N VAL A 148 32.56 -14.22 14.12
CA VAL A 148 33.70 -13.29 14.07
C VAL A 148 34.20 -12.93 15.48
N GLU A 149 33.29 -12.69 16.43
CA GLU A 149 33.63 -12.37 17.82
C GLU A 149 34.25 -13.58 18.56
N ASP A 150 33.75 -14.79 18.26
CA ASP A 150 34.22 -16.07 18.81
C ASP A 150 35.39 -16.65 18.00
N ALA A 151 35.83 -15.97 16.93
CA ALA A 151 36.92 -16.44 16.08
C ALA A 151 38.19 -16.66 16.91
N ASN A 152 38.65 -17.90 16.95
CA ASN A 152 39.80 -18.28 17.75
C ASN A 152 41.07 -17.59 17.23
N ILE A 153 41.75 -16.82 18.09
CA ILE A 153 42.98 -16.12 17.75
C ILE A 153 44.09 -17.03 17.19
N TYR A 154 44.10 -18.31 17.56
CA TYR A 154 45.02 -19.30 16.98
C TYR A 154 44.69 -19.61 15.52
N GLU A 155 43.42 -19.72 15.16
CA GLU A 155 43.00 -19.93 13.76
C GLU A 155 43.26 -18.69 12.92
N VAL A 156 42.98 -17.50 13.46
CA VAL A 156 43.30 -16.21 12.82
C VAL A 156 44.81 -16.09 12.60
N SER A 157 45.62 -16.43 13.61
CA SER A 157 47.08 -16.41 13.53
C SER A 157 47.62 -17.42 12.52
N ALA A 158 47.05 -18.62 12.44
CA ALA A 158 47.43 -19.63 11.46
C ALA A 158 47.10 -19.19 10.02
N LYS A 159 45.91 -18.60 9.78
CA LYS A 159 45.53 -18.02 8.48
C LYS A 159 46.44 -16.86 8.11
N LEU A 160 46.79 -15.99 9.06
CA LEU A 160 47.71 -14.87 8.83
C LEU A 160 49.12 -15.34 8.50
N LEU A 161 49.63 -16.35 9.20
CA LEU A 161 50.94 -16.96 8.92
C LEU A 161 50.97 -17.62 7.53
N SER A 162 49.89 -18.32 7.15
CA SER A 162 49.74 -18.89 5.82
C SER A 162 49.77 -17.81 4.73
N TYR A 163 49.02 -16.71 4.90
CA TYR A 163 49.07 -15.59 3.96
C TYR A 163 50.44 -14.91 3.87
N LYS A 164 51.12 -14.72 5.01
CA LYS A 164 52.50 -14.21 5.02
C LYS A 164 53.44 -15.10 4.22
N THR A 165 53.32 -16.42 4.38
CA THR A 165 54.12 -17.40 3.66
C THR A 165 53.84 -17.36 2.15
N GLN A 166 52.56 -17.27 1.75
CA GLN A 166 52.19 -17.15 0.34
C GLN A 166 52.70 -15.85 -0.29
N LEU A 167 52.63 -14.73 0.43
CA LEU A 167 53.19 -13.45 -0.03
C LEU A 167 54.72 -13.55 -0.19
N GLU A 168 55.43 -14.11 0.78
CA GLU A 168 56.87 -14.33 0.69
C GLU A 168 57.25 -15.23 -0.50
N MET A 169 56.47 -16.28 -0.75
CA MET A 169 56.65 -17.14 -1.93
C MET A 169 56.40 -16.39 -3.23
N SER A 170 55.36 -15.56 -3.30
CA SER A 170 55.06 -14.73 -4.48
C SER A 170 56.18 -13.72 -4.75
N TYR A 171 56.71 -13.08 -3.72
CA TYR A 171 57.87 -12.18 -3.83
C TYR A 171 59.12 -12.91 -4.30
N LYS A 172 59.44 -14.08 -3.73
CA LYS A 172 60.56 -14.91 -4.19
C LYS A 172 60.39 -15.35 -5.64
N THR A 173 59.19 -15.77 -6.03
CA THR A 173 58.88 -16.21 -7.40
C THR A 173 59.01 -15.04 -8.39
N THR A 174 58.52 -13.86 -8.03
CA THR A 174 58.67 -12.64 -8.84
C THR A 174 60.13 -12.22 -8.96
N ALA A 175 60.92 -12.33 -7.89
CA ALA A 175 62.35 -12.04 -7.91
C ALA A 175 63.13 -13.03 -8.80
N ILE A 176 62.81 -14.32 -8.74
CA ILE A 176 63.38 -15.35 -9.63
C ILE A 176 63.00 -15.06 -11.08
N LEU A 177 61.72 -14.76 -11.35
CA LEU A 177 61.25 -14.42 -12.70
C LEU A 177 61.95 -13.16 -13.24
N SER A 178 62.14 -12.13 -12.40
CA SER A 178 62.88 -10.92 -12.73
C SER A 178 64.36 -11.19 -13.05
N GLN A 179 65.03 -12.03 -12.25
CA GLN A 179 66.42 -12.43 -12.50
C GLN A 179 66.59 -13.27 -13.78
N VAL A 180 65.66 -14.18 -14.06
CA VAL A 180 65.65 -14.97 -15.30
C VAL A 180 65.44 -14.05 -16.52
N HIS A 181 64.63 -13.00 -16.39
CA HIS A 181 64.45 -12.02 -17.46
C HIS A 181 65.68 -11.12 -17.68
N LEU A 182 66.43 -10.81 -16.62
CA LEU A 182 67.63 -9.96 -16.71
C LEU A 182 68.85 -10.71 -17.27
N ILE A 183 69.00 -12.01 -16.97
CA ILE A 183 70.06 -12.86 -17.53
C ILE A 183 69.84 -13.14 -19.03
N ASN A 184 68.59 -13.06 -19.52
CA ASN A 184 68.28 -13.14 -20.96
C ASN A 184 68.51 -11.81 -21.73
N PHE A 185 69.04 -10.76 -21.08
CA PHE A 185 69.27 -9.45 -21.72
C PHE A 185 70.76 -9.06 -21.82
N ILE A 186 71.68 -9.99 -21.57
CA ILE A 186 73.13 -9.85 -21.77
C ILE A 186 73.60 -11.00 -22.65
#